data_AF-A0A2A4C511-F1
#
_entry.id   AF-A0A2A4C511-F1
#
_cell.length_a   1.000
_cell.length_b   1.000
_cell.length_c   1.000
_cell.angle_alpha   90.00
_cell.angle_beta   90.00
_cell.angle_gamma   90.00
#
_symmetry.space_group_name_H-M   'P 1'
#
loop_
_entity.id
_entity.type
_entity.pdbx_description
1 polymer ?
#
loop_
_entity_poly.entity_id
_entity_poly.type
_entity_poly.pdbx_seq_one_letter_code
_entity_poly.pdbx_strand_id
1 'polypeptide(L)'
;MSAVDRYIEAATRENTRRSYQSAIRHFEVEWGGFLPASADEIARYLADHAQSLSVNTLRARLAALAQWHQTQGFPDPTKTPHVRKVIKGIAALHPVTEKRARPLQLAQLERLAAWLDGQIREAEEHGDTRMRLTHLRNRALVLLGFWRGFRSDELSRLRIEHIAVEPARGMTLFLPRTKGDRAQLGTTFKAPALSRLCPVAAYEAWIAASSLTEGPVFRSVDRWGNVSDAGLHAGSFVPLLRTLFRAAGLPAPDSYSSHSLRRGFATWANSNGWDLKMLMEYVGWKDVRSAMRYIDAADPFAQHRIESALTTMPPPAPTQPAITEPAKTQLLADEVTTSSTPHTHLNLHLVIERNSKFVRGMSKARRWIEDFCHSLYEMRCVNRQRTRYEITMPFAHGAELEAAIEELLGEIHFTAEMCNCMAEAVLHDPVADRYWR
;
A
#
# COMPACT_ATOMS: atom_id res chain seq x y z
N MET A 1 15.14 31.00 20.64
CA MET A 1 14.19 29.87 20.74
C MET A 1 14.35 29.24 22.11
N SER A 2 13.26 29.07 22.85
CA SER A 2 13.29 28.32 24.11
C SER A 2 13.48 26.82 23.82
N ALA A 3 13.90 26.05 24.83
CA ALA A 3 13.96 24.59 24.71
C ALA A 3 12.58 23.98 24.38
N VAL A 4 11.51 24.60 24.89
CA VAL A 4 10.12 24.21 24.64
C VAL A 4 9.77 24.41 23.16
N ASP A 5 10.11 25.56 22.57
CA ASP A 5 9.85 25.84 21.15
C ASP A 5 10.54 24.81 20.25
N ARG A 6 11.77 24.40 20.59
CA ARG A 6 12.51 23.38 19.85
C ARG A 6 11.77 22.04 19.81
N TYR A 7 11.19 21.62 20.93
CA TYR A 7 10.45 20.36 20.99
C TYR A 7 9.08 20.44 20.31
N ILE A 8 8.39 21.59 20.41
CA ILE A 8 7.14 21.85 19.70
C ILE A 8 7.38 21.81 18.18
N GLU A 9 8.45 22.45 17.70
CA GLU A 9 8.84 22.38 16.30
C GLU A 9 9.16 20.95 15.86
N ALA A 10 9.90 20.19 16.68
CA ALA A 10 10.26 18.81 16.37
C ALA A 10 9.06 17.84 16.32
N ALA A 11 7.96 18.17 17.02
CA ALA A 11 6.73 17.37 17.03
C ALA A 11 6.00 17.38 15.67
N THR A 12 6.19 18.43 14.87
CA THR A 12 5.59 18.54 13.54
C THR A 12 6.61 18.22 12.45
N ARG A 13 6.24 17.38 11.48
CA ARG A 13 7.12 17.06 10.35
C ARG A 13 7.37 18.29 9.50
N GLU A 14 8.62 18.47 9.05
CA GLU A 14 9.03 19.60 8.20
C GLU A 14 8.13 19.81 6.98
N ASN A 15 7.80 18.72 6.26
CA ASN A 15 6.92 18.79 5.10
C ASN A 15 5.50 19.24 5.47
N THR A 16 4.98 18.84 6.64
CA THR A 16 3.67 19.30 7.11
C THR A 16 3.73 20.78 7.45
N ARG A 17 4.79 21.23 8.13
CA ARG A 17 5.02 22.65 8.45
C ARG A 17 5.06 23.52 7.19
N ARG A 18 5.89 23.15 6.21
CA ARG A 18 5.99 23.87 4.92
C ARG A 18 4.67 23.87 4.15
N SER A 19 3.97 22.73 4.11
CA SER A 19 2.66 22.65 3.44
C SER A 19 1.62 23.53 4.12
N TYR A 20 1.63 23.61 5.45
CA TYR A 20 0.67 24.43 6.19
C TYR A 20 0.98 25.92 6.04
N GLN A 21 2.25 26.33 6.15
CA GLN A 21 2.68 27.70 5.88
C GLN A 21 2.30 28.15 4.46
N SER A 22 2.50 27.28 3.46
CA SER A 22 2.10 27.57 2.09
C SER A 22 0.58 27.70 1.94
N ALA A 23 -0.21 26.88 2.64
CA ALA A 23 -1.67 26.97 2.61
C ALA A 23 -2.19 28.24 3.29
N ILE A 24 -1.58 28.66 4.40
CA ILE A 24 -1.89 29.90 5.11
C ILE A 24 -1.56 31.10 4.23
N ARG A 25 -0.33 31.16 3.68
CA ARG A 25 0.09 32.22 2.74
C ARG A 25 -0.86 32.32 1.55
N HIS A 26 -1.27 31.19 0.99
CA HIS A 26 -2.21 31.23 -0.12
C HIS A 26 -3.57 31.80 0.30
N PHE A 27 -4.08 31.44 1.49
CA PHE A 27 -5.35 31.98 1.97
C PHE A 27 -5.26 33.49 2.22
N GLU A 28 -4.24 33.96 2.92
CA GLU A 28 -4.11 35.38 3.30
C GLU A 28 -3.63 36.27 2.16
N VAL A 29 -2.61 35.84 1.42
CA VAL A 29 -1.90 36.68 0.44
C VAL A 29 -2.43 36.49 -0.97
N GLU A 30 -2.61 35.23 -1.41
CA GLU A 30 -3.00 34.95 -2.80
C GLU A 30 -4.51 35.08 -3.02
N TRP A 31 -5.32 34.66 -2.05
CA TRP A 31 -6.78 34.79 -2.12
C TRP A 31 -7.31 36.06 -1.44
N GLY A 32 -6.57 36.62 -0.47
CA GLY A 32 -6.98 37.85 0.23
C GLY A 32 -7.93 37.62 1.41
N GLY A 33 -7.94 36.42 1.99
CA GLY A 33 -8.71 36.11 3.20
C GLY A 33 -8.05 36.65 4.47
N PHE A 34 -8.85 36.82 5.53
CA PHE A 34 -8.35 37.26 6.84
C PHE A 34 -8.47 36.12 7.86
N LEU A 35 -7.46 35.99 8.72
CA LEU A 35 -7.45 35.06 9.84
C LEU A 35 -7.55 35.85 11.16
N PRO A 36 -8.37 35.42 12.14
CA PRO A 36 -9.26 34.26 12.11
C PRO A 36 -10.42 34.42 11.12
N ALA A 37 -10.77 33.33 10.44
CA ALA A 37 -11.81 33.31 9.40
C ALA A 37 -13.14 32.75 9.93
N SER A 38 -14.23 33.25 9.37
CA SER A 38 -15.58 32.67 9.55
C SER A 38 -15.78 31.40 8.72
N ALA A 39 -16.80 30.61 9.08
CA ALA A 39 -17.19 29.43 8.30
C ALA A 39 -17.59 29.78 6.85
N ASP A 40 -18.20 30.95 6.64
CA ASP A 40 -18.63 31.42 5.32
C ASP A 40 -17.44 31.86 4.46
N GLU A 41 -16.41 32.47 5.05
CA GLU A 41 -15.16 32.77 4.34
C GLU A 41 -14.42 31.51 3.93
N ILE A 42 -14.33 30.52 4.82
CA ILE A 42 -13.76 29.21 4.48
C ILE A 42 -14.56 28.57 3.35
N ALA A 43 -15.88 28.60 3.40
CA ALA A 43 -16.74 28.05 2.35
C ALA A 43 -16.54 28.75 0.99
N ARG A 44 -16.43 30.08 0.97
CA ARG A 44 -16.17 30.86 -0.25
C ARG A 44 -14.80 30.53 -0.84
N TYR A 45 -13.77 30.50 -0.02
CA TYR A 45 -12.42 30.10 -0.44
C TYR A 45 -12.39 28.73 -1.13
N LEU A 46 -13.12 27.76 -0.57
CA LEU A 46 -13.25 26.43 -1.17
C LEU A 46 -13.98 26.47 -2.51
N ALA A 47 -15.07 27.23 -2.60
CA ALA A 47 -15.87 27.34 -3.82
C ALA A 47 -15.08 28.00 -4.96
N ASP A 48 -14.34 29.09 -4.67
CA ASP A 48 -13.53 29.82 -5.66
C ASP A 48 -12.43 28.93 -6.27
N HIS A 49 -11.96 27.94 -5.53
CA HIS A 49 -10.91 27.01 -5.96
C HIS A 49 -11.43 25.62 -6.36
N ALA A 50 -12.76 25.43 -6.39
CA ALA A 50 -13.37 24.14 -6.67
C ALA A 50 -13.01 23.58 -8.05
N GLN A 51 -12.83 24.47 -9.03
CA GLN A 51 -12.51 24.10 -10.42
C GLN A 51 -11.02 23.91 -10.67
N SER A 52 -10.16 24.61 -9.92
CA SER A 52 -8.71 24.65 -10.15
C SER A 52 -7.92 23.69 -9.27
N LEU A 53 -8.44 23.34 -8.09
CA LEU A 53 -7.75 22.48 -7.12
C LEU A 53 -8.48 21.16 -6.89
N SER A 54 -7.69 20.10 -6.69
CA SER A 54 -8.26 18.80 -6.30
C SER A 54 -8.90 18.86 -4.91
N VAL A 55 -9.93 18.04 -4.67
CA VAL A 55 -10.57 17.88 -3.35
C VAL A 55 -9.55 17.55 -2.25
N ASN A 56 -8.52 16.77 -2.56
CA ASN A 56 -7.45 16.43 -1.61
C ASN A 56 -6.58 17.65 -1.27
N THR A 57 -6.29 18.51 -2.25
CA THR A 57 -5.59 19.78 -2.03
C THR A 57 -6.42 20.72 -1.16
N LEU A 58 -7.73 20.84 -1.43
CA LEU A 58 -8.66 21.63 -0.64
C LEU A 58 -8.75 21.13 0.81
N ARG A 59 -8.84 19.82 1.02
CA ARG A 59 -8.81 19.20 2.36
C ARG A 59 -7.49 19.46 3.10
N ALA A 60 -6.35 19.40 2.41
CA ALA A 60 -5.05 19.71 3.01
C ALA A 60 -4.97 21.18 3.44
N ARG A 61 -5.49 22.10 2.62
CA ARG A 61 -5.58 23.53 2.95
C ARG A 61 -6.52 23.77 4.14
N LEU A 62 -7.68 23.11 4.19
CA LEU A 62 -8.55 23.16 5.37
C LEU A 62 -7.86 22.69 6.64
N ALA A 63 -7.08 21.59 6.57
CA ALA A 63 -6.35 21.11 7.73
C ALA A 63 -5.31 22.11 8.24
N ALA A 64 -4.66 22.85 7.33
CA ALA A 64 -3.74 23.92 7.69
C ALA A 64 -4.47 25.10 8.37
N LEU A 65 -5.59 25.56 7.81
CA LEU A 65 -6.40 26.64 8.39
C LEU A 65 -6.98 26.23 9.74
N ALA A 66 -7.47 25.00 9.87
CA ALA A 66 -7.94 24.44 11.13
C ALA A 66 -6.83 24.46 12.19
N GLN A 67 -5.61 24.08 11.81
CA GLN A 67 -4.48 24.06 12.73
C GLN A 67 -4.05 25.46 13.16
N TRP A 68 -4.07 26.43 12.23
CA TRP A 68 -3.82 27.83 12.54
C TRP A 68 -4.79 28.33 13.63
N HIS A 69 -6.11 28.12 13.46
CA HIS A 69 -7.11 28.55 14.44
C HIS A 69 -6.87 27.92 15.80
N GLN A 70 -6.66 26.60 15.85
CA GLN A 70 -6.42 25.87 17.09
C GLN A 70 -5.14 26.35 17.81
N THR A 71 -4.07 26.61 17.07
CA THR A 71 -2.78 27.04 17.65
C THR A 71 -2.86 28.48 18.17
N GLN A 72 -3.69 29.32 17.56
CA GLN A 72 -3.97 30.69 18.02
C GLN A 72 -5.08 30.77 19.08
N GLY A 73 -5.68 29.64 19.49
CA GLY A 73 -6.72 29.58 20.52
C GLY A 73 -8.14 29.93 20.03
N PHE A 74 -8.37 30.03 18.72
CA PHE A 74 -9.69 30.29 18.15
C PHE A 74 -10.49 28.99 17.90
N PRO A 75 -11.84 29.05 17.91
CA PRO A 75 -12.68 27.95 17.43
C PRO A 75 -12.35 27.57 15.98
N ASP A 76 -12.48 26.30 15.64
CA ASP A 76 -12.18 25.78 14.29
C ASP A 76 -13.39 25.94 13.33
N PRO A 77 -13.39 26.92 12.40
CA PRO A 77 -14.50 27.16 11.48
C PRO A 77 -14.63 26.08 10.39
N THR A 78 -13.57 25.30 10.15
CA THR A 78 -13.47 24.36 9.02
C THR A 78 -14.30 23.09 9.23
N LYS A 79 -14.67 22.79 10.48
CA LYS A 79 -15.40 21.59 10.87
C LYS A 79 -16.92 21.78 10.90
N THR A 80 -17.42 22.97 10.58
CA THR A 80 -18.85 23.26 10.57
C THR A 80 -19.62 22.41 9.55
N PRO A 81 -20.91 22.09 9.80
CA PRO A 81 -21.73 21.37 8.84
C PRO A 81 -21.79 22.04 7.45
N HIS A 82 -21.78 23.38 7.43
CA HIS A 82 -21.77 24.18 6.21
C HIS A 82 -20.52 23.89 5.35
N VAL A 83 -19.32 24.05 5.91
CA VAL A 83 -18.05 23.78 5.19
C VAL A 83 -17.94 22.32 4.72
N ARG A 84 -18.38 21.36 5.55
CA ARG A 84 -18.42 19.94 5.16
C ARG A 84 -19.36 19.69 3.97
N LYS A 85 -20.52 20.38 3.94
CA LYS A 85 -21.49 20.28 2.84
C LYS A 85 -20.91 20.88 1.55
N VAL A 86 -20.17 21.99 1.63
CA VAL A 86 -19.46 22.58 0.49
C VAL A 86 -18.44 21.61 -0.09
N ILE A 87 -17.55 21.02 0.72
CA ILE A 87 -16.59 20.01 0.23
C ILE A 87 -17.30 18.80 -0.42
N LYS A 88 -18.43 18.36 0.15
CA LYS A 88 -19.23 17.28 -0.44
C LYS A 88 -19.81 17.69 -1.80
N GLY A 89 -20.29 18.93 -1.92
CA GLY A 89 -20.79 19.50 -3.17
C GLY A 89 -19.69 19.61 -4.24
N ILE A 90 -18.53 20.14 -3.88
CA ILE A 90 -17.35 20.21 -4.77
C ILE A 90 -16.97 18.82 -5.27
N ALA A 91 -16.91 17.83 -4.39
CA ALA A 91 -16.59 16.46 -4.80
C ALA A 91 -17.64 15.83 -5.72
N ALA A 92 -18.92 16.24 -5.60
CA ALA A 92 -20.00 15.76 -6.46
C ALA A 92 -19.99 16.43 -7.85
N LEU A 93 -19.69 17.73 -7.91
CA LEU A 93 -19.69 18.51 -9.15
C LEU A 93 -18.37 18.44 -9.92
N HIS A 94 -17.26 18.19 -9.22
CA HIS A 94 -15.92 18.08 -9.79
C HIS A 94 -15.29 16.72 -9.46
N PRO A 95 -15.83 15.61 -10.00
CA PRO A 95 -15.22 14.31 -9.82
C PRO A 95 -13.86 14.29 -10.51
N VAL A 96 -12.79 14.10 -9.73
CA VAL A 96 -11.43 13.97 -10.25
C VAL A 96 -11.00 12.51 -10.15
N THR A 97 -10.60 11.92 -11.27
CA THR A 97 -9.94 10.61 -11.27
C THR A 97 -8.60 10.72 -10.54
N GLU A 98 -8.40 9.93 -9.48
CA GLU A 98 -7.12 9.90 -8.77
C GLU A 98 -6.00 9.47 -9.74
N LYS A 99 -5.12 10.41 -10.11
CA LYS A 99 -3.93 10.11 -10.91
C LYS A 99 -2.96 9.30 -10.05
N ARG A 100 -2.86 8.00 -10.35
CA ARG A 100 -1.88 7.11 -9.73
C ARG A 100 -0.53 7.27 -10.43
N ALA A 101 0.55 7.15 -9.68
CA ALA A 101 1.89 7.18 -10.25
C ALA A 101 2.06 6.03 -11.25
N ARG A 102 2.66 6.29 -12.42
CA ARG A 102 3.02 5.24 -13.36
C ARG A 102 4.05 4.30 -12.71
N PRO A 103 3.83 2.98 -12.66
CA PRO A 103 4.83 2.04 -12.14
C PRO A 103 6.04 1.98 -13.09
N LEU A 104 7.25 1.94 -12.52
CA LEU A 104 8.44 1.55 -13.29
C LEU A 104 8.41 0.03 -13.46
N GLN A 105 8.32 -0.46 -14.69
CA GLN A 105 8.31 -1.90 -14.94
C GLN A 105 9.72 -2.50 -14.81
N LEU A 106 9.82 -3.80 -14.52
CA LEU A 106 11.12 -4.47 -14.35
C LEU A 106 12.00 -4.35 -15.61
N ALA A 107 11.43 -4.54 -16.80
CA ALA A 107 12.16 -4.37 -18.06
C ALA A 107 12.70 -2.93 -18.26
N GLN A 108 12.00 -1.93 -17.73
CA GLN A 108 12.46 -0.53 -17.78
C GLN A 108 13.59 -0.28 -16.78
N LEU A 109 13.54 -0.94 -15.61
CA LEU A 109 14.63 -0.93 -14.64
C LEU A 109 15.89 -1.61 -15.20
N GLU A 110 15.73 -2.74 -15.89
CA GLU A 110 16.82 -3.46 -16.57
C GLU A 110 17.49 -2.57 -17.62
N ARG A 111 16.70 -1.94 -18.49
CA ARG A 111 17.21 -1.01 -19.49
C ARG A 111 17.98 0.15 -18.87
N LEU A 112 17.45 0.75 -17.81
CA LEU A 112 18.12 1.84 -17.11
C LEU A 112 19.41 1.39 -16.42
N ALA A 113 19.41 0.22 -15.79
CA ALA A 113 20.60 -0.34 -15.16
C ALA A 113 21.70 -0.64 -16.19
N ALA A 114 21.34 -1.24 -17.32
CA ALA A 114 22.28 -1.49 -18.41
C ALA A 114 22.87 -0.20 -19.00
N TRP A 115 22.03 0.84 -19.17
CA TRP A 115 22.51 2.16 -19.60
C TRP A 115 23.49 2.77 -18.59
N LEU A 116 23.16 2.72 -17.29
CA LEU A 116 24.06 3.19 -16.22
C LEU A 116 25.38 2.41 -16.21
N ASP A 117 25.35 1.09 -16.39
CA ASP A 117 26.54 0.23 -16.46
C ASP A 117 27.41 0.58 -17.68
N GLY A 118 26.80 0.98 -18.81
CA GLY A 118 27.51 1.57 -19.95
C GLY A 118 28.20 2.89 -19.60
N GLN A 119 27.47 3.84 -19.00
CA GLN A 119 28.02 5.15 -18.64
C GLN A 119 29.11 5.07 -17.56
N ILE A 120 29.03 4.10 -16.63
CA ILE A 120 30.07 3.89 -15.62
C ILE A 120 31.36 3.42 -16.30
N ARG A 121 31.28 2.44 -17.20
CA ARG A 121 32.44 1.94 -17.96
C ARG A 121 33.07 3.02 -18.81
N GLU A 122 32.26 3.77 -19.55
CA GLU A 122 32.73 4.89 -20.37
C GLU A 122 33.44 5.95 -19.51
N ALA A 123 32.89 6.30 -18.35
CA ALA A 123 33.54 7.25 -17.43
C ALA A 123 34.84 6.71 -16.84
N GLU A 124 34.93 5.40 -16.58
CA GLU A 124 36.15 4.74 -16.12
C GLU A 124 37.25 4.75 -17.20
N GLU A 125 36.89 4.42 -18.44
CA GLU A 125 37.81 4.41 -19.59
C GLU A 125 38.38 5.81 -19.89
N HIS A 126 37.57 6.86 -19.74
CA HIS A 126 38.00 8.24 -19.98
C HIS A 126 38.57 8.95 -18.73
N GLY A 127 38.58 8.28 -17.56
CA GLY A 127 39.03 8.89 -16.30
C GLY A 127 38.12 10.01 -15.77
N ASP A 128 36.84 10.06 -16.18
CA ASP A 128 35.88 11.05 -15.68
C ASP A 128 35.30 10.62 -14.32
N THR A 129 36.05 10.94 -13.27
CA THR A 129 35.67 10.65 -11.87
C THR A 129 34.29 11.20 -11.52
N ARG A 130 33.94 12.39 -12.01
CA ARG A 130 32.66 13.04 -11.69
C ARG A 130 31.49 12.23 -12.25
N MET A 131 31.57 11.86 -13.53
CA MET A 131 30.51 11.08 -14.18
C MET A 131 30.42 9.69 -13.56
N ARG A 132 31.56 9.04 -13.30
CA ARG A 132 31.62 7.76 -12.61
C ARG A 132 30.89 7.78 -11.26
N LEU A 133 31.23 8.73 -10.39
CA LEU A 133 30.57 8.91 -9.08
C LEU A 133 29.06 9.17 -9.25
N THR A 134 28.70 10.05 -10.18
CA THR A 134 27.30 10.39 -10.45
C THR A 134 26.48 9.17 -10.85
N HIS A 135 27.00 8.34 -11.76
CA HIS A 135 26.29 7.16 -12.25
C HIS A 135 26.25 6.02 -11.22
N LEU A 136 27.32 5.79 -10.46
CA LEU A 136 27.32 4.84 -9.34
C LEU A 136 26.27 5.21 -8.28
N ARG A 137 26.23 6.49 -7.86
CA ARG A 137 25.20 7.00 -6.94
C ARG A 137 23.80 6.76 -7.49
N ASN A 138 23.56 7.13 -8.75
CA ASN A 138 22.26 7.04 -9.38
C ASN A 138 21.79 5.58 -9.48
N ARG A 139 22.71 4.66 -9.79
CA ARG A 139 22.44 3.22 -9.83
C ARG A 139 22.04 2.68 -8.46
N ALA A 140 22.82 2.98 -7.43
CA ALA A 140 22.49 2.61 -6.05
C ALA A 140 21.12 3.15 -5.62
N LEU A 141 20.85 4.42 -5.91
CA LEU A 141 19.60 5.11 -5.58
C LEU A 141 18.38 4.44 -6.22
N VAL A 142 18.43 4.18 -7.53
CA VAL A 142 17.30 3.61 -8.27
C VAL A 142 17.03 2.17 -7.84
N LEU A 143 18.08 1.36 -7.66
CA LEU A 143 17.93 -0.04 -7.28
C LEU A 143 17.43 -0.20 -5.85
N LEU A 144 17.97 0.57 -4.90
CA LEU A 144 17.43 0.62 -3.55
C LEU A 144 15.98 1.14 -3.56
N GLY A 145 15.72 2.24 -4.27
CA GLY A 145 14.38 2.83 -4.36
C GLY A 145 13.34 1.85 -4.93
N PHE A 146 13.72 1.05 -5.94
CA PHE A 146 12.87 0.02 -6.50
C PHE A 146 12.72 -1.16 -5.57
N TRP A 147 13.78 -1.94 -5.32
CA TRP A 147 13.71 -3.22 -4.61
C TRP A 147 13.24 -3.11 -3.17
N ARG A 148 13.44 -1.96 -2.53
CA ARG A 148 12.96 -1.69 -1.17
C ARG A 148 11.68 -0.85 -1.17
N GLY A 149 11.20 -0.42 -2.33
CA GLY A 149 10.02 0.43 -2.47
C GLY A 149 10.10 1.72 -1.66
N PHE A 150 11.30 2.26 -1.42
CA PHE A 150 11.47 3.47 -0.64
C PHE A 150 10.91 4.70 -1.36
N ARG A 151 10.33 5.60 -0.56
CA ARG A 151 9.93 6.93 -1.00
C ARG A 151 11.15 7.84 -1.12
N SER A 152 11.03 8.91 -1.91
CA SER A 152 12.09 9.92 -2.03
C SER A 152 12.51 10.51 -0.67
N ASP A 153 11.57 10.69 0.27
CA ASP A 153 11.90 11.19 1.62
C ASP A 153 12.63 10.13 2.47
N GLU A 154 12.34 8.85 2.26
CA GLU A 154 13.05 7.74 2.91
C GLU A 154 14.47 7.63 2.36
N LEU A 155 14.63 7.62 1.03
CA LEU A 155 15.94 7.61 0.37
C LEU A 155 16.81 8.81 0.78
N SER A 156 16.24 10.02 0.84
CA SER A 156 16.97 11.23 1.24
C SER A 156 17.50 11.20 2.68
N ARG A 157 16.92 10.36 3.54
CA ARG A 157 17.26 10.26 4.97
C ARG A 157 18.07 9.02 5.32
N LEU A 158 18.42 8.18 4.35
CA LEU A 158 19.33 7.06 4.59
C LEU A 158 20.69 7.61 5.04
N ARG A 159 21.20 7.03 6.12
CA ARG A 159 22.49 7.39 6.73
C ARG A 159 23.37 6.16 6.81
N ILE A 160 24.67 6.33 6.57
CA ILE A 160 25.63 5.23 6.46
C ILE A 160 25.72 4.46 7.79
N GLU A 161 25.74 5.18 8.91
CA GLU A 161 25.79 4.59 10.26
C GLU A 161 24.54 3.76 10.64
N HIS A 162 23.47 3.86 9.86
CA HIS A 162 22.23 3.09 10.06
C HIS A 162 22.10 1.92 9.07
N ILE A 163 23.15 1.62 8.31
CA ILE A 163 23.16 0.55 7.32
C ILE A 163 24.23 -0.46 7.70
N ALA A 164 23.81 -1.71 7.89
CA ALA A 164 24.72 -2.82 8.05
C ALA A 164 24.59 -3.76 6.85
N VAL A 165 25.69 -3.93 6.12
CA VAL A 165 25.79 -4.86 5.00
C VAL A 165 26.23 -6.22 5.54
N GLU A 166 25.55 -7.26 5.12
CA GLU A 166 25.89 -8.66 5.38
C GLU A 166 26.31 -9.29 4.05
N PRO A 167 27.62 -9.50 3.83
CA PRO A 167 28.15 -10.00 2.56
C PRO A 167 27.41 -11.23 2.06
N ALA A 168 27.13 -11.28 0.76
CA ALA A 168 26.38 -12.34 0.07
C ALA A 168 24.93 -12.59 0.54
N ARG A 169 24.47 -11.99 1.65
CA ARG A 169 23.13 -12.19 2.20
C ARG A 169 22.21 -11.01 1.92
N GLY A 170 22.64 -9.79 2.21
CA GLY A 170 21.80 -8.61 2.09
C GLY A 170 22.33 -7.40 2.83
N MET A 171 21.44 -6.47 3.12
CA MET A 171 21.71 -5.35 4.03
C MET A 171 20.49 -5.02 4.87
N THR A 172 20.74 -4.48 6.05
CA THR A 172 19.73 -3.88 6.92
C THR A 172 19.83 -2.36 6.85
N LEU A 173 18.69 -1.68 6.80
CA LEU A 173 18.61 -0.22 6.73
C LEU A 173 17.65 0.29 7.81
N PHE A 174 18.18 0.97 8.82
CA PHE A 174 17.37 1.57 9.87
C PHE A 174 16.96 3.01 9.50
N LEU A 175 15.67 3.27 9.55
CA LEU A 175 15.11 4.62 9.44
C LEU A 175 14.54 5.03 10.80
N PRO A 176 15.11 6.04 11.48
CA PRO A 176 14.63 6.48 12.79
C PRO A 176 13.17 6.95 12.80
N ARG A 177 12.64 7.38 11.64
CA ARG A 177 11.25 7.83 11.51
C ARG A 177 10.69 7.47 10.14
N THR A 178 9.46 6.95 10.11
CA THR A 178 8.70 6.65 8.88
C THR A 178 7.31 7.28 8.91
N LYS A 179 6.65 7.41 7.75
CA LYS A 179 5.38 8.16 7.62
C LYS A 179 4.26 7.62 8.54
N GLY A 180 4.26 6.33 8.85
CA GLY A 180 3.29 5.67 9.74
C GLY A 180 3.80 5.37 11.14
N ASP A 181 5.00 5.81 11.50
CA ASP A 181 5.54 5.63 12.84
C ASP A 181 5.11 6.77 13.76
N ARG A 182 4.06 6.52 14.55
CA ARG A 182 3.52 7.46 15.55
C ARG A 182 4.33 7.44 16.85
N ALA A 183 4.94 6.31 17.19
CA ALA A 183 5.70 6.12 18.43
C ALA A 183 7.17 6.58 18.29
N GLN A 184 7.63 6.86 17.06
CA GLN A 184 9.00 7.30 16.75
C GLN A 184 10.07 6.29 17.16
N LEU A 185 9.74 5.00 17.11
CA LEU A 185 10.66 3.89 17.40
C LEU A 185 11.61 3.60 16.23
N GLY A 186 11.29 4.13 15.05
CA GLY A 186 11.99 3.82 13.82
C GLY A 186 11.53 2.51 13.20
N THR A 187 12.14 2.14 12.08
CA THR A 187 11.85 0.90 11.37
C THR A 187 13.10 0.40 10.68
N THR A 188 13.43 -0.86 10.93
CA THR A 188 14.52 -1.55 10.23
C THR A 188 13.95 -2.28 9.03
N PHE A 189 14.58 -2.06 7.88
CA PHE A 189 14.25 -2.70 6.62
C PHE A 189 15.36 -3.65 6.20
N LYS A 190 15.01 -4.68 5.44
CA LYS A 190 15.97 -5.62 4.86
C LYS A 190 15.92 -5.52 3.33
N ALA A 191 17.07 -5.49 2.68
CA ALA A 191 17.19 -5.58 1.24
C ALA A 191 18.10 -6.78 0.90
N PRO A 192 17.63 -7.75 0.10
CA PRO A 192 18.41 -8.94 -0.21
C PRO A 192 19.56 -8.63 -1.19
N ALA A 193 20.63 -9.41 -1.11
CA ALA A 193 21.59 -9.50 -2.19
C ALA A 193 20.95 -10.29 -3.35
N LEU A 194 21.06 -9.76 -4.58
CA LEU A 194 20.45 -10.36 -5.77
C LEU A 194 21.52 -10.72 -6.78
N SER A 195 21.27 -11.74 -7.61
CA SER A 195 22.15 -12.13 -8.71
C SER A 195 22.19 -11.09 -9.84
N ARG A 196 21.10 -10.32 -9.99
CA ARG A 196 20.94 -9.28 -10.99
C ARG A 196 20.27 -8.06 -10.39
N LEU A 197 20.57 -6.87 -10.91
CA LEU A 197 20.01 -5.61 -10.42
C LEU A 197 20.20 -5.43 -8.90
N CYS A 198 21.32 -5.92 -8.37
CA CYS A 198 21.54 -6.04 -6.93
C CYS A 198 21.62 -4.66 -6.26
N PRO A 199 20.73 -4.36 -5.30
CA PRO A 199 20.79 -3.11 -4.54
C PRO A 199 21.99 -3.07 -3.60
N VAL A 200 22.41 -4.21 -3.05
CA VAL A 200 23.56 -4.32 -2.13
C VAL A 200 24.85 -4.00 -2.86
N ALA A 201 25.14 -4.70 -3.97
CA ALA A 201 26.34 -4.45 -4.76
C ALA A 201 26.39 -3.01 -5.31
N ALA A 202 25.23 -2.45 -5.69
CA ALA A 202 25.17 -1.07 -6.14
C ALA A 202 25.48 -0.07 -5.01
N TYR A 203 24.96 -0.31 -3.81
CA TYR A 203 25.28 0.48 -2.63
C TYR A 203 26.76 0.40 -2.27
N GLU A 204 27.33 -0.80 -2.21
CA GLU A 204 28.75 -1.01 -1.89
C GLU A 204 29.66 -0.33 -2.92
N ALA A 205 29.36 -0.44 -4.22
CA ALA A 205 30.12 0.23 -5.27
C ALA A 205 30.08 1.77 -5.14
N TRP A 206 28.94 2.33 -4.76
CA TRP A 206 28.81 3.76 -4.49
C TRP A 206 29.61 4.18 -3.24
N ILE A 207 29.50 3.46 -2.14
CA ILE A 207 30.24 3.78 -0.90
C ILE A 207 31.75 3.66 -1.11
N ALA A 208 32.21 2.59 -1.77
CA ALA A 208 33.62 2.41 -2.09
C ALA A 208 34.17 3.56 -2.97
N ALA A 209 33.42 3.96 -4.01
CA ALA A 209 33.86 5.02 -4.91
C ALA A 209 33.82 6.42 -4.27
N SER A 210 32.83 6.69 -3.41
CA SER A 210 32.66 7.99 -2.76
C SER A 210 33.48 8.17 -1.48
N SER A 211 34.05 7.07 -0.95
CA SER A 211 34.84 7.04 0.29
C SER A 211 34.09 7.63 1.51
N LEU A 212 32.76 7.60 1.49
CA LEU A 212 31.94 8.08 2.59
C LEU A 212 31.90 7.07 3.74
N THR A 213 32.11 7.54 4.96
CA THR A 213 32.13 6.70 6.17
C THR A 213 30.95 6.94 7.11
N GLU A 214 30.38 8.14 7.11
CA GLU A 214 29.26 8.53 7.98
C GLU A 214 28.35 9.56 7.31
N GLY A 215 27.13 9.74 7.79
CA GLY A 215 26.20 10.76 7.32
C GLY A 215 25.32 10.31 6.15
N PRO A 216 24.71 11.24 5.38
CA PRO A 216 23.74 10.90 4.34
C PRO A 216 24.34 9.99 3.25
N VAL A 217 23.61 8.96 2.83
CA VAL A 217 24.10 8.03 1.79
C VAL A 217 24.14 8.69 0.42
N PHE A 218 23.05 9.35 0.02
CA PHE A 218 22.94 9.94 -1.30
C PHE A 218 23.18 11.44 -1.24
N ARG A 219 24.25 11.90 -1.88
CA ARG A 219 24.70 13.29 -1.86
C ARG A 219 24.86 13.84 -3.28
N SER A 220 24.86 15.17 -3.42
CA SER A 220 25.17 15.79 -4.71
C SER A 220 26.65 15.61 -5.03
N VAL A 221 26.95 15.45 -6.32
CA VAL A 221 28.30 15.49 -6.88
C VAL A 221 28.37 16.76 -7.69
N ASP A 222 29.32 17.64 -7.38
CA ASP A 222 29.45 18.93 -8.06
C ASP A 222 30.09 18.78 -9.45
N ARG A 223 30.39 19.92 -10.10
CA ARG A 223 31.00 19.90 -11.45
C ARG A 223 32.48 19.49 -11.48
N TRP A 224 33.14 19.47 -10.32
CA TRP A 224 34.55 19.12 -10.16
C TRP A 224 34.75 17.70 -9.62
N GLY A 225 33.66 16.99 -9.30
CA GLY A 225 33.70 15.63 -8.79
C GLY A 225 33.69 15.54 -7.26
N ASN A 226 33.52 16.66 -6.54
CA ASN A 226 33.42 16.61 -5.09
C ASN A 226 32.03 16.16 -4.64
N VAL A 227 32.01 15.34 -3.60
CA VAL A 227 30.77 14.87 -2.96
C VAL A 227 30.42 15.84 -1.83
N SER A 228 29.22 16.42 -1.87
CA SER A 228 28.72 17.34 -0.82
C SER A 228 28.63 16.67 0.55
N ASP A 229 28.69 17.42 1.65
CA ASP A 229 28.39 16.91 2.99
C ASP A 229 26.88 16.71 3.22
N ALA A 230 26.07 17.57 2.60
CA ALA A 230 24.61 17.50 2.68
C ALA A 230 24.04 16.39 1.78
N GLY A 231 23.01 15.72 2.28
CA GLY A 231 22.23 14.74 1.52
C GLY A 231 21.34 15.39 0.45
N LEU A 232 20.98 14.61 -0.57
CA LEU A 232 20.02 15.04 -1.59
C LEU A 232 18.66 15.35 -0.95
N HIS A 233 18.13 16.54 -1.25
CA HIS A 233 16.79 16.90 -0.83
C HIS A 233 15.73 16.01 -1.51
N ALA A 234 14.68 15.61 -0.79
CA ALA A 234 13.62 14.72 -1.30
C ALA A 234 12.96 15.23 -2.60
N GLY A 235 12.88 16.55 -2.76
CA GLY A 235 12.36 17.21 -3.97
C GLY A 235 13.21 17.03 -5.22
N SER A 236 14.51 16.72 -5.08
CA SER A 236 15.45 16.56 -6.20
C SER A 236 15.32 15.20 -6.89
N PHE A 237 14.68 14.22 -6.25
CA PHE A 237 14.57 12.85 -6.77
C PHE A 237 13.72 12.77 -8.04
N VAL A 238 12.59 13.48 -8.11
CA VAL A 238 11.72 13.41 -9.30
C VAL A 238 12.41 13.97 -10.54
N PRO A 239 12.99 15.19 -10.52
CA PRO A 239 13.77 15.69 -11.65
C PRO A 239 14.92 14.76 -12.02
N LEU A 240 15.67 14.25 -11.03
CA LEU A 240 16.78 13.33 -11.26
C LEU A 240 16.33 12.04 -11.97
N LEU A 241 15.26 11.40 -11.49
CA LEU A 241 14.72 10.19 -12.10
C LEU A 241 14.25 10.45 -13.54
N ARG A 242 13.58 11.57 -13.79
CA ARG A 242 13.12 11.93 -15.15
C ARG A 242 14.29 12.16 -16.11
N THR A 243 15.35 12.82 -15.67
CA THR A 243 16.58 12.99 -16.45
C THR A 243 17.21 11.64 -16.79
N LEU A 244 17.32 10.74 -15.80
CA LEU A 244 17.85 9.38 -16.01
C LEU A 244 16.99 8.59 -16.99
N PHE A 245 15.67 8.61 -16.83
CA PHE A 245 14.75 7.88 -17.69
C PHE A 245 14.81 8.41 -19.12
N ARG A 246 14.92 9.73 -19.30
CA ARG A 246 15.11 10.34 -20.62
C ARG A 246 16.43 9.91 -21.26
N ALA A 247 17.53 9.95 -20.51
CA ALA A 247 18.85 9.55 -21.01
C ALA A 247 18.91 8.06 -21.39
N ALA A 248 18.26 7.19 -20.61
CA ALA A 248 18.15 5.76 -20.92
C ALA A 248 17.08 5.43 -22.00
N GLY A 249 16.39 6.43 -22.55
CA GLY A 249 15.41 6.26 -23.62
C GLY A 249 14.10 5.60 -23.19
N LEU A 250 13.69 5.75 -21.93
CA LEU A 250 12.40 5.25 -21.45
C LEU A 250 11.24 6.13 -21.98
N PRO A 251 10.09 5.53 -22.33
CA PRO A 251 8.95 6.27 -22.86
C PRO A 251 8.28 7.14 -21.81
N ALA A 252 7.88 8.35 -22.19
CA ALA A 252 7.17 9.33 -21.36
C ALA A 252 7.81 9.55 -19.97
N PRO A 253 9.08 9.98 -19.90
CA PRO A 253 9.81 10.19 -18.63
C PRO A 253 9.07 11.16 -17.70
N ASP A 254 8.37 12.15 -18.24
CA ASP A 254 7.62 13.15 -17.46
C ASP A 254 6.35 12.60 -16.78
N SER A 255 5.92 11.38 -17.12
CA SER A 255 4.82 10.69 -16.45
C SER A 255 5.22 10.03 -15.11
N TYR A 256 6.52 9.91 -14.84
CA TYR A 256 7.02 9.31 -13.62
C TYR A 256 7.07 10.31 -12.45
N SER A 257 6.93 9.78 -11.23
CA SER A 257 6.89 10.55 -9.99
C SER A 257 7.72 9.87 -8.88
N SER A 258 7.76 10.48 -7.70
CA SER A 258 8.47 9.96 -6.53
C SER A 258 7.95 8.59 -6.05
N HIS A 259 6.75 8.19 -6.46
CA HIS A 259 6.14 6.91 -6.09
C HIS A 259 6.30 5.83 -7.16
N SER A 260 6.87 6.16 -8.32
CA SER A 260 6.95 5.23 -9.44
C SER A 260 7.81 3.99 -9.16
N LEU A 261 8.92 4.14 -8.43
CA LEU A 261 9.78 3.03 -8.02
C LEU A 261 9.02 2.08 -7.06
N ARG A 262 8.44 2.64 -6.00
CA ARG A 262 7.62 1.89 -5.04
C ARG A 262 6.45 1.17 -5.69
N ARG A 263 5.76 1.82 -6.63
CA ARG A 263 4.64 1.20 -7.35
C ARG A 263 5.12 0.13 -8.30
N GLY A 264 6.24 0.36 -8.99
CA GLY A 264 6.91 -0.64 -9.82
C GLY A 264 7.21 -1.93 -9.07
N PHE A 265 7.85 -1.82 -7.89
CA PHE A 265 8.12 -2.98 -7.05
C PHE A 265 6.85 -3.66 -6.54
N ALA A 266 5.87 -2.91 -6.05
CA ALA A 266 4.63 -3.49 -5.57
C ALA A 266 3.86 -4.25 -6.67
N THR A 267 3.81 -3.68 -7.88
CA THR A 267 3.24 -4.34 -9.05
C THR A 267 4.03 -5.60 -9.40
N TRP A 268 5.36 -5.53 -9.44
CA TRP A 268 6.21 -6.69 -9.70
C TRP A 268 5.99 -7.80 -8.68
N ALA A 269 6.05 -7.50 -7.38
CA ALA A 269 5.90 -8.49 -6.32
C ALA A 269 4.51 -9.14 -6.32
N ASN A 270 3.45 -8.35 -6.53
CA ASN A 270 2.10 -8.87 -6.70
C ASN A 270 1.98 -9.81 -7.92
N SER A 271 2.56 -9.44 -9.07
CA SER A 271 2.60 -10.30 -10.25
C SER A 271 3.48 -11.54 -10.08
N ASN A 272 4.33 -11.59 -9.06
CA ASN A 272 5.18 -12.74 -8.71
C ASN A 272 4.65 -13.50 -7.50
N GLY A 273 3.35 -13.39 -7.20
CA GLY A 273 2.66 -14.22 -6.20
C GLY A 273 2.93 -13.86 -4.74
N TRP A 274 3.46 -12.68 -4.46
CA TRP A 274 3.60 -12.23 -3.07
C TRP A 274 2.22 -11.94 -2.49
N ASP A 275 1.91 -12.56 -1.35
CA ASP A 275 0.67 -12.26 -0.64
C ASP A 275 0.69 -10.85 -0.02
N LEU A 276 -0.49 -10.40 0.40
CA LEU A 276 -0.68 -9.08 0.99
C LEU A 276 0.13 -8.90 2.28
N LYS A 277 0.25 -9.93 3.13
CA LYS A 277 0.95 -9.86 4.42
C LYS A 277 2.45 -9.68 4.20
N MET A 278 3.05 -10.50 3.33
CA MET A 278 4.45 -10.39 2.92
C MET A 278 4.74 -9.03 2.30
N LEU A 279 3.87 -8.54 1.41
CA LEU A 279 4.01 -7.21 0.83
C LEU A 279 3.95 -6.11 1.89
N MET A 280 3.01 -6.20 2.83
CA MET A 280 2.86 -5.20 3.90
C MET A 280 4.07 -5.17 4.83
N GLU A 281 4.55 -6.33 5.27
CA GLU A 281 5.74 -6.46 6.11
C GLU A 281 6.96 -5.96 5.37
N TYR A 282 7.19 -6.47 4.16
CA TYR A 282 8.35 -6.09 3.37
C TYR A 282 8.31 -4.60 3.08
N VAL A 283 7.26 -4.03 2.50
CA VAL A 283 7.18 -2.62 2.07
C VAL A 283 6.93 -1.63 3.25
N GLY A 284 6.60 -2.15 4.44
CA GLY A 284 6.34 -1.36 5.65
C GLY A 284 4.99 -0.64 5.63
N TRP A 285 3.96 -1.26 5.05
CA TRP A 285 2.59 -0.74 5.12
C TRP A 285 1.91 -1.20 6.41
N LYS A 286 1.46 -0.24 7.22
CA LYS A 286 0.69 -0.52 8.45
C LYS A 286 -0.82 -0.59 8.25
N ASP A 287 -1.32 -0.11 7.12
CA ASP A 287 -2.75 -0.05 6.82
C ASP A 287 -3.04 -0.78 5.50
N VAL A 288 -3.93 -1.77 5.57
CA VAL A 288 -4.36 -2.58 4.43
C VAL A 288 -4.97 -1.72 3.33
N ARG A 289 -5.77 -0.69 3.67
CA ARG A 289 -6.37 0.18 2.64
C ARG A 289 -5.31 0.93 1.84
N SER A 290 -4.20 1.25 2.48
CA SER A 290 -3.06 1.89 1.82
C SER A 290 -2.31 0.90 0.92
N ALA A 291 -2.17 -0.37 1.34
CA ALA A 291 -1.57 -1.44 0.53
C ALA A 291 -2.42 -1.77 -0.71
N MET A 292 -3.74 -1.88 -0.57
CA MET A 292 -4.68 -2.16 -1.67
C MET A 292 -4.64 -1.13 -2.81
N ARG A 293 -4.07 0.06 -2.60
CA ARG A 293 -3.86 1.05 -3.68
C ARG A 293 -2.71 0.68 -4.62
N TYR A 294 -1.85 -0.25 -4.23
CA TYR A 294 -0.67 -0.68 -4.97
C TYR A 294 -0.86 -2.07 -5.60
N ILE A 295 -1.82 -2.83 -5.11
CA ILE A 295 -2.24 -4.10 -5.68
C ILE A 295 -3.30 -3.78 -6.72
N ASP A 296 -2.87 -3.67 -7.98
CA ASP A 296 -3.79 -3.69 -9.10
C ASP A 296 -4.14 -5.17 -9.36
N ALA A 297 -5.41 -5.48 -9.68
CA ALA A 297 -5.81 -6.85 -9.98
C ALA A 297 -4.94 -7.37 -11.14
N ALA A 298 -4.32 -8.54 -10.98
CA ALA A 298 -3.43 -9.13 -11.99
C ALA A 298 -4.11 -9.30 -13.36
N ASP A 299 -5.44 -9.36 -13.34
CA ASP A 299 -6.32 -9.39 -14.50
C ASP A 299 -7.49 -8.41 -14.29
N PRO A 300 -7.32 -7.12 -14.64
CA PRO A 300 -8.32 -6.09 -14.38
C PRO A 300 -9.60 -6.28 -15.19
N PHE A 301 -9.53 -7.04 -16.29
CA PHE A 301 -10.67 -7.40 -17.13
C PHE A 301 -11.19 -8.81 -16.85
N ALA A 302 -10.56 -9.52 -15.89
CA ALA A 302 -10.79 -10.93 -15.63
C ALA A 302 -10.73 -11.81 -16.90
N GLN A 303 -10.05 -11.37 -17.97
CA GLN A 303 -10.03 -12.05 -19.26
C GLN A 303 -9.53 -13.49 -19.13
N HIS A 304 -8.40 -13.72 -18.46
CA HIS A 304 -7.86 -15.07 -18.32
C HIS A 304 -8.80 -15.95 -17.49
N ARG A 305 -9.41 -15.40 -16.44
CA ARG A 305 -10.37 -16.12 -15.60
C ARG A 305 -11.67 -16.44 -16.35
N ILE A 306 -12.16 -15.51 -17.15
CA ILE A 306 -13.36 -15.66 -17.98
C ILE A 306 -13.10 -16.70 -19.07
N GLU A 307 -12.00 -16.59 -19.83
CA GLU A 307 -11.63 -17.54 -20.87
C GLU A 307 -11.40 -18.96 -20.33
N SER A 308 -10.76 -19.08 -19.16
CA SER A 308 -10.58 -20.37 -18.50
C SER A 308 -11.93 -21.00 -18.12
N ALA A 309 -12.87 -20.20 -17.60
CA ALA A 309 -14.21 -20.66 -17.25
C ALA A 309 -15.07 -21.00 -18.49
N LEU A 310 -14.95 -20.25 -19.58
CA LEU A 310 -15.63 -20.54 -20.83
C LEU A 310 -15.12 -21.84 -21.47
N THR A 311 -13.82 -22.10 -21.36
CA THR A 311 -13.19 -23.32 -21.92
C THR A 311 -13.57 -24.57 -21.12
N THR A 312 -13.83 -24.45 -19.82
CA THR A 312 -14.27 -25.58 -18.97
C THR A 312 -15.77 -25.84 -19.03
N MET A 313 -16.56 -24.97 -19.66
CA MET A 313 -17.99 -25.22 -19.91
C MET A 313 -18.16 -26.02 -21.21
N PRO A 314 -18.81 -27.20 -21.18
CA PRO A 314 -19.18 -27.89 -22.40
C PRO A 314 -20.14 -27.01 -23.21
N PRO A 315 -20.02 -26.98 -24.56
CA PRO A 315 -20.98 -26.23 -25.37
C PRO A 315 -22.40 -26.75 -25.09
N PRO A 316 -23.42 -25.87 -25.09
CA PRO A 316 -24.79 -26.28 -24.88
C PRO A 316 -25.17 -27.30 -25.95
N ALA A 317 -25.57 -28.50 -25.53
CA ALA A 317 -26.04 -29.52 -26.43
C ALA A 317 -27.24 -28.97 -27.24
N PRO A 318 -27.33 -29.25 -28.55
CA PRO A 318 -28.45 -28.78 -29.35
C PRO A 318 -29.76 -29.34 -28.78
N THR A 319 -30.68 -28.42 -28.44
CA THR A 319 -31.98 -28.75 -27.86
C THR A 319 -32.81 -29.51 -28.90
N GLN A 320 -33.02 -30.81 -28.69
CA GLN A 320 -34.03 -31.56 -29.44
C GLN A 320 -35.42 -31.33 -28.81
N PRO A 321 -36.52 -31.25 -29.59
CA PRO A 321 -37.84 -30.98 -29.05
C PRO A 321 -38.40 -32.19 -28.29
N ALA A 322 -39.02 -31.91 -27.15
CA ALA A 322 -39.64 -32.90 -26.28
C ALA A 322 -40.78 -33.65 -26.99
N ILE A 323 -40.73 -34.99 -26.96
CA ILE A 323 -41.88 -35.85 -27.21
C ILE A 323 -42.18 -36.64 -25.93
N THR A 324 -43.47 -36.70 -25.66
CA THR A 324 -44.23 -37.14 -24.50
C THR A 324 -43.93 -38.56 -23.99
N GLU A 325 -44.00 -38.69 -22.67
CA GLU A 325 -44.10 -39.88 -21.79
C GLU A 325 -45.03 -41.02 -22.30
N PRO A 326 -44.88 -42.31 -21.84
CA PRO A 326 -45.12 -42.67 -20.43
C PRO A 326 -44.34 -43.87 -19.81
N ALA A 327 -44.56 -44.00 -18.50
CA ALA A 327 -43.99 -44.92 -17.50
C ALA A 327 -43.98 -46.43 -17.80
N LYS A 328 -42.97 -47.18 -17.31
CA LYS A 328 -42.96 -47.93 -16.03
C LYS A 328 -41.74 -48.90 -15.92
N THR A 329 -41.30 -49.11 -14.68
CA THR A 329 -40.71 -50.35 -14.12
C THR A 329 -39.22 -50.68 -14.36
N GLN A 330 -38.43 -50.49 -13.28
CA GLN A 330 -37.45 -51.40 -12.68
C GLN A 330 -36.51 -52.25 -13.57
N LEU A 331 -35.20 -51.97 -13.52
CA LEU A 331 -34.17 -52.71 -12.73
C LEU A 331 -32.76 -52.52 -13.35
N LEU A 332 -31.79 -52.41 -12.45
CA LEU A 332 -30.37 -52.74 -12.57
C LEU A 332 -29.51 -51.95 -13.57
N ALA A 333 -28.63 -51.11 -13.02
CA ALA A 333 -27.35 -50.80 -13.64
C ALA A 333 -26.30 -50.54 -12.54
N ASP A 334 -25.19 -51.25 -12.70
CA ASP A 334 -23.93 -51.12 -11.98
C ASP A 334 -23.29 -49.73 -12.12
N GLU A 335 -22.52 -49.41 -11.09
CA GLU A 335 -21.26 -48.66 -11.07
C GLU A 335 -21.08 -47.42 -11.96
N VAL A 336 -21.09 -46.23 -11.35
CA VAL A 336 -20.00 -45.26 -11.53
C VAL A 336 -19.71 -44.56 -10.19
N THR A 337 -18.45 -44.68 -9.79
CA THR A 337 -17.78 -44.17 -8.61
C THR A 337 -17.98 -42.66 -8.41
N THR A 338 -18.77 -42.26 -7.41
CA THR A 338 -18.67 -40.90 -6.82
C THR A 338 -17.57 -40.94 -5.77
N SER A 339 -16.45 -40.27 -6.01
CA SER A 339 -15.49 -39.98 -4.96
C SER A 339 -16.17 -39.06 -3.92
N SER A 340 -16.68 -39.64 -2.84
CA SER A 340 -17.18 -38.85 -1.71
C SER A 340 -15.97 -38.19 -1.03
N THR A 341 -15.68 -36.94 -1.35
CA THR A 341 -14.87 -36.13 -0.45
C THR A 341 -15.65 -36.04 0.86
N PRO A 342 -15.06 -36.43 2.00
CA PRO A 342 -15.77 -36.40 3.26
C PRO A 342 -15.86 -34.95 3.75
N HIS A 343 -17.08 -34.48 4.03
CA HIS A 343 -17.33 -33.12 4.52
C HIS A 343 -17.87 -33.17 5.95
N THR A 344 -17.52 -32.17 6.75
CA THR A 344 -17.99 -32.02 8.14
C THR A 344 -18.79 -30.74 8.28
N HIS A 345 -19.98 -30.87 8.86
CA HIS A 345 -20.87 -29.76 9.15
C HIS A 345 -20.64 -29.25 10.57
N LEU A 346 -20.35 -27.96 10.71
CA LEU A 346 -20.10 -27.32 12.00
C LEU A 346 -21.07 -26.16 12.24
N ASN A 347 -21.41 -25.97 13.51
CA ASN A 347 -22.17 -24.82 13.98
C ASN A 347 -21.22 -23.75 14.50
N LEU A 348 -21.26 -22.56 13.92
CA LEU A 348 -20.49 -21.39 14.36
C LEU A 348 -21.39 -20.43 15.15
N HIS A 349 -21.03 -20.18 16.41
CA HIS A 349 -21.53 -19.06 17.18
C HIS A 349 -20.56 -17.88 17.09
N LEU A 350 -21.01 -16.73 16.58
CA LEU A 350 -20.16 -15.56 16.35
C LEU A 350 -20.78 -14.28 16.89
N VAL A 351 -20.15 -13.72 17.93
CA VAL A 351 -20.48 -12.42 18.52
C VAL A 351 -19.38 -11.43 18.16
N ILE A 352 -19.77 -10.23 17.72
CA ILE A 352 -18.83 -9.16 17.37
C ILE A 352 -19.18 -7.92 18.17
N GLU A 353 -18.24 -7.46 18.97
CA GLU A 353 -18.39 -6.31 19.84
C GLU A 353 -17.41 -5.19 19.45
N ARG A 354 -17.70 -3.97 19.89
CA ARG A 354 -16.84 -2.82 19.61
C ARG A 354 -15.84 -2.66 20.74
N ASN A 355 -14.56 -2.47 20.40
CA ASN A 355 -13.52 -2.18 21.41
C ASN A 355 -13.71 -0.80 22.06
N SER A 356 -14.51 0.08 21.45
CA SER A 356 -14.88 1.37 22.01
C SER A 356 -16.20 1.89 21.45
N LYS A 357 -16.94 2.66 22.26
CA LYS A 357 -18.21 3.30 21.87
C LYS A 357 -18.12 4.22 20.64
N PHE A 358 -16.92 4.68 20.29
CA PHE A 358 -16.67 5.56 19.15
C PHE A 358 -16.40 4.82 17.82
N VAL A 359 -16.28 3.49 17.84
CA VAL A 359 -16.01 2.67 16.65
C VAL A 359 -17.29 2.42 15.86
N ARG A 360 -17.23 2.60 14.53
CA ARG A 360 -18.33 2.32 13.58
C ARG A 360 -18.06 1.12 12.66
N GLY A 361 -17.08 0.28 13.02
CA GLY A 361 -16.57 -0.83 12.20
C GLY A 361 -17.38 -2.13 12.27
N MET A 362 -18.30 -2.28 13.22
CA MET A 362 -18.98 -3.54 13.54
C MET A 362 -19.73 -4.18 12.34
N SER A 363 -20.53 -3.38 11.62
CA SER A 363 -21.25 -3.88 10.43
C SER A 363 -20.31 -4.29 9.29
N LYS A 364 -19.13 -3.64 9.23
CA LYS A 364 -18.11 -3.93 8.24
C LYS A 364 -17.34 -5.21 8.59
N ALA A 365 -16.96 -5.39 9.86
CA ALA A 365 -16.33 -6.60 10.38
C ALA A 365 -17.20 -7.82 10.10
N ARG A 366 -18.48 -7.74 10.47
CA ARG A 366 -19.44 -8.83 10.27
C ARG A 366 -19.57 -9.23 8.80
N ARG A 367 -19.74 -8.26 7.90
CA ARG A 367 -19.85 -8.53 6.46
C ARG A 367 -18.59 -9.22 5.92
N TRP A 368 -17.41 -8.74 6.31
CA TRP A 368 -16.14 -9.31 5.84
C TRP A 368 -15.91 -10.74 6.32
N ILE A 369 -16.25 -11.04 7.58
CA ILE A 369 -16.18 -12.40 8.12
C ILE A 369 -17.17 -13.32 7.38
N GLU A 370 -18.41 -12.87 7.16
CA GLU A 370 -19.40 -13.65 6.41
C GLU A 370 -18.99 -13.89 4.96
N ASP A 371 -18.48 -12.87 4.26
CA ASP A 371 -18.01 -13.00 2.88
C ASP A 371 -16.86 -14.02 2.79
N PHE A 372 -15.91 -13.98 3.73
CA PHE A 372 -14.79 -14.91 3.83
C PHE A 372 -15.27 -16.35 4.07
N CYS A 373 -16.04 -16.58 5.14
CA CYS A 373 -16.51 -17.92 5.50
C CYS A 373 -17.45 -18.50 4.44
N HIS A 374 -18.27 -17.68 3.78
CA HIS A 374 -19.11 -18.13 2.68
C HIS A 374 -18.28 -18.56 1.47
N SER A 375 -17.18 -17.86 1.18
CA SER A 375 -16.33 -18.17 0.02
C SER A 375 -15.58 -19.50 0.13
N LEU A 376 -15.27 -19.95 1.36
CA LEU A 376 -14.48 -21.15 1.61
C LEU A 376 -15.28 -22.32 2.17
N TYR A 377 -16.32 -22.05 2.97
CA TYR A 377 -17.00 -23.07 3.79
C TYR A 377 -18.53 -23.00 3.69
N GLU A 378 -19.06 -22.43 2.61
CA GLU A 378 -20.51 -22.36 2.32
C GLU A 378 -21.37 -21.84 3.48
N MET A 379 -20.84 -20.90 4.27
CA MET A 379 -21.48 -20.41 5.49
C MET A 379 -22.91 -19.89 5.29
N ARG A 380 -23.85 -20.35 6.12
CA ARG A 380 -25.26 -19.93 6.13
C ARG A 380 -25.68 -19.41 7.49
N CYS A 381 -26.40 -18.30 7.53
CA CYS A 381 -26.93 -17.72 8.76
C CYS A 381 -28.25 -18.39 9.14
N VAL A 382 -28.34 -18.93 10.36
CA VAL A 382 -29.53 -19.68 10.82
C VAL A 382 -30.44 -18.88 11.74
N ASN A 383 -30.04 -17.67 12.16
CA ASN A 383 -30.86 -16.81 13.02
C ASN A 383 -30.95 -15.35 12.57
N ARG A 384 -32.07 -14.69 12.89
CA ARG A 384 -32.30 -13.26 12.55
C ARG A 384 -31.31 -12.31 13.23
N GLN A 385 -30.77 -12.70 14.38
CA GLN A 385 -29.78 -11.91 15.14
C GLN A 385 -28.36 -12.00 14.58
N ARG A 386 -28.12 -12.87 13.57
CA ARG A 386 -26.81 -13.07 12.93
C ARG A 386 -25.71 -13.45 13.92
N THR A 387 -26.01 -14.33 14.86
CA THR A 387 -25.03 -14.85 15.84
C THR A 387 -24.79 -16.35 15.70
N ARG A 388 -25.59 -17.06 14.90
CA ARG A 388 -25.47 -18.50 14.66
C ARG A 388 -25.41 -18.79 13.17
N TYR A 389 -24.48 -19.64 12.78
CA TYR A 389 -24.22 -20.01 11.40
C TYR A 389 -23.93 -21.51 11.28
N GLU A 390 -24.22 -22.07 10.12
CA GLU A 390 -23.79 -23.41 9.71
C GLU A 390 -22.69 -23.25 8.67
N ILE A 391 -21.62 -24.03 8.80
CA ILE A 391 -20.53 -24.09 7.82
C ILE A 391 -20.22 -25.53 7.44
N THR A 392 -19.73 -25.74 6.22
CA THR A 392 -19.35 -27.05 5.70
C THR A 392 -17.86 -27.03 5.37
N MET A 393 -17.08 -27.84 6.07
CA MET A 393 -15.64 -27.99 5.84
C MET A 393 -15.37 -29.23 4.98
N PRO A 394 -14.48 -29.16 3.97
CA PRO A 394 -14.20 -30.27 3.06
C PRO A 394 -13.24 -31.32 3.65
N PHE A 395 -13.37 -31.61 4.95
CA PHE A 395 -12.54 -32.56 5.69
C PHE A 395 -13.40 -33.39 6.64
N ALA A 396 -13.16 -34.69 6.74
CA ALA A 396 -13.93 -35.60 7.61
C ALA A 396 -13.63 -35.41 9.11
N HIS A 397 -12.35 -35.46 9.47
CA HIS A 397 -11.84 -35.45 10.84
C HIS A 397 -10.31 -35.37 10.84
N GLY A 398 -9.70 -35.16 12.01
CA GLY A 398 -8.25 -35.25 12.19
C GLY A 398 -7.52 -33.92 12.02
N ALA A 399 -6.19 -33.99 11.89
CA ALA A 399 -5.31 -32.82 11.96
C ALA A 399 -5.59 -31.74 10.88
N GLU A 400 -6.06 -32.14 9.70
CA GLU A 400 -6.41 -31.21 8.63
C GLU A 400 -7.65 -30.37 8.96
N LEU A 401 -8.67 -31.00 9.57
CA LEU A 401 -9.84 -30.29 10.07
C LEU A 401 -9.45 -29.36 11.23
N GLU A 402 -8.60 -29.82 12.15
CA GLU A 402 -8.15 -29.02 13.29
C GLU A 402 -7.34 -27.79 12.83
N ALA A 403 -6.44 -27.94 11.85
CA ALA A 403 -5.69 -26.83 11.26
C ALA A 403 -6.59 -25.84 10.52
N ALA A 404 -7.57 -26.33 9.73
CA ALA A 404 -8.52 -25.47 9.02
C ALA A 404 -9.42 -24.68 9.99
N ILE A 405 -9.80 -25.27 11.12
CA ILE A 405 -10.55 -24.59 12.18
C ILE A 405 -9.70 -23.53 12.86
N GLU A 406 -8.43 -23.82 13.18
CA GLU A 406 -7.52 -22.85 13.79
C GLU A 406 -7.28 -21.65 12.86
N GLU A 407 -7.05 -21.89 11.57
CA GLU A 407 -6.92 -20.85 10.56
C GLU A 407 -8.19 -20.01 10.45
N LEU A 408 -9.37 -20.65 10.39
CA LEU A 408 -10.66 -19.96 10.34
C LEU A 408 -10.87 -19.06 11.56
N LEU A 409 -10.64 -19.58 12.77
CA LEU A 409 -10.78 -18.79 14.00
C LEU A 409 -9.78 -17.65 14.03
N GLY A 410 -8.53 -17.88 13.61
CA GLY A 410 -7.51 -16.84 13.47
C GLY A 410 -7.95 -15.70 12.54
N GLU A 411 -8.47 -16.03 11.36
CA GLU A 411 -8.96 -15.05 10.39
C GLU A 411 -10.19 -14.28 10.87
N ILE A 412 -11.10 -14.92 11.61
CA ILE A 412 -12.25 -14.25 12.24
C ILE A 412 -11.77 -13.18 13.24
N HIS A 413 -10.85 -13.55 14.14
CA HIS A 413 -10.31 -12.63 15.15
C HIS A 413 -9.52 -11.49 14.49
N PHE A 414 -8.65 -11.81 13.53
CA PHE A 414 -7.87 -10.84 12.78
C PHE A 414 -8.77 -9.83 12.03
N THR A 415 -9.82 -10.31 11.36
CA THR A 415 -10.76 -9.47 10.61
C THR A 415 -11.56 -8.55 11.54
N ALA A 416 -11.93 -9.02 12.73
CA ALA A 416 -12.58 -8.20 13.74
C ALA A 416 -11.63 -7.10 14.26
N GLU A 417 -10.39 -7.46 14.58
CA GLU A 417 -9.37 -6.52 15.08
C GLU A 417 -9.06 -5.43 14.05
N MET A 418 -8.94 -5.79 12.76
CA MET A 418 -8.79 -4.84 11.65
C MET A 418 -9.90 -3.79 11.57
N CYS A 419 -11.08 -4.11 12.10
CA CYS A 419 -12.23 -3.21 12.17
C CYS A 419 -12.37 -2.50 13.53
N ASN A 420 -11.38 -2.64 14.43
CA ASN A 420 -11.40 -2.21 15.83
C ASN A 420 -12.57 -2.82 16.61
N CYS A 421 -12.86 -4.08 16.33
CA CYS A 421 -13.86 -4.90 17.00
C CYS A 421 -13.18 -6.09 17.67
N MET A 422 -13.88 -6.71 18.60
CA MET A 422 -13.53 -8.00 19.20
C MET A 422 -14.53 -9.01 18.65
N ALA A 423 -14.05 -10.20 18.31
CA ALA A 423 -14.91 -11.33 17.97
C ALA A 423 -14.79 -12.40 19.05
N GLU A 424 -15.91 -12.99 19.41
CA GLU A 424 -15.98 -14.25 20.15
C GLU A 424 -16.59 -15.27 19.20
N ALA A 425 -15.81 -16.28 18.85
CA ALA A 425 -16.19 -17.32 17.89
C ALA A 425 -16.09 -18.68 18.57
N VAL A 426 -17.15 -19.50 18.45
CA VAL A 426 -17.16 -20.87 18.96
C VAL A 426 -17.69 -21.78 17.86
N LEU A 427 -16.89 -22.76 17.45
CA LEU A 427 -17.28 -23.81 16.53
C LEU A 427 -17.69 -25.05 17.31
N HIS A 428 -18.77 -25.70 16.89
CA HIS A 428 -19.30 -26.93 17.47
C HIS A 428 -19.56 -27.97 16.39
N ASP A 429 -19.02 -29.17 16.58
CA ASP A 429 -19.35 -30.34 15.76
C ASP A 429 -20.52 -31.09 16.43
N PRO A 430 -21.72 -31.12 15.82
CA PRO A 430 -22.88 -31.78 16.41
C PRO A 430 -22.81 -33.31 16.39
N VAL A 431 -21.92 -33.90 15.58
CA VAL A 431 -21.74 -35.35 15.46
C VAL A 431 -20.72 -35.86 16.47
N ALA A 432 -19.59 -35.16 16.61
CA ALA A 432 -18.51 -35.52 17.53
C ALA A 432 -18.61 -34.86 18.92
N ASP A 433 -19.58 -33.94 19.12
CA ASP A 433 -19.76 -33.10 20.30
C ASP A 433 -18.48 -32.38 20.77
N ARG A 434 -17.72 -31.86 19.80
CA ARG A 434 -16.45 -31.15 20.02
C ARG A 434 -16.62 -29.65 19.84
N TYR A 435 -15.84 -28.88 20.60
CA TYR A 435 -15.87 -27.42 20.58
C TYR A 435 -14.48 -26.83 20.34
N TRP A 436 -14.42 -25.78 19.52
CA TRP A 436 -13.21 -24.97 19.28
C TRP A 436 -13.53 -23.51 19.55
N ARG A 437 -12.59 -22.76 20.16
CA ARG A 437 -12.77 -21.37 20.60
C ARG A 437 -11.59 -20.51 20.20
#